data_AF-A0AAD7WPZ3-F1
#
_entry.id   AF-A0AAD7WPZ3-F1
#
_cell.length_a   1.000
_cell.length_b   1.000
_cell.length_c   1.000
_cell.angle_alpha   90.00
_cell.angle_beta   90.00
_cell.angle_gamma   90.00
#
_symmetry.space_group_name_H-M   'P 1'
#
loop_
_entity.id
_entity.type
_entity.pdbx_description
1 polymer ?
#
loop_
_entity_poly.entity_id
_entity_poly.type
_entity_poly.pdbx_seq_one_letter_code
_entity_poly.pdbx_strand_id
1 'polypeptide(L)'
;MQTVGLIHTLEQCLNRMQTVGHTLEQCLNRMQTVGPINTLEQCFNMMQTVGLIHTLEQCLNRMQTVGLIHALEQCFNMMQTMGLIHTLEQCLNRMQTVGLIHALVQYLNRMQTVGLIHTLEQCFNMMQTVGLIHTLEQCLNRMQTVGLINTLEQCLNRMQTAGLIHTLDIVAMDTGGRVYQYPAVVTAMRGQHATIPCHFFRGSANYGVHWYKSQGTARPRDGERLRRTEISLPTLPPRFSYAEDKASLSIVPVTVEDAGVYYCAVRTLGRGADEGNGTELLVLAPPSAPQLFLQVSSNLWSGLWNVFCVTEGFHPNQVWLTWSQNGGEKKHPDCTPESADPGTGQLNGLARRNLSLEGNPDCAPNGWLTDTKPHPHHRCVHVMDSCGQGRYLISVLPLPFGPVAGETYTCTVHGHPALSTPLSTALYWGKAAHSFKPLQLWSVRF
;
A
#
# COMPACT_ATOMS: atom_id res chain seq x y z
N MET A 1 12.69 -27.32 53.77
CA MET A 1 12.87 -28.57 53.01
C MET A 1 13.13 -28.18 51.56
N GLN A 2 14.31 -28.51 51.02
CA GLN A 2 14.59 -28.48 49.58
C GLN A 2 14.32 -29.90 49.07
N THR A 3 13.39 -30.05 48.13
CA THR A 3 13.14 -31.31 47.44
C THR A 3 13.85 -31.27 46.09
N VAL A 4 14.79 -32.20 45.90
CA VAL A 4 15.53 -32.42 44.66
C VAL A 4 15.27 -33.86 44.23
N GLY A 5 14.63 -34.08 43.07
CA GLY A 5 14.29 -35.42 42.59
C GLY A 5 13.14 -35.47 41.58
N LEU A 6 12.83 -36.67 41.09
CA LEU A 6 11.65 -36.96 40.28
C LEU A 6 10.44 -37.12 41.21
N ILE A 7 9.40 -36.31 41.06
CA ILE A 7 8.20 -36.35 41.92
C ILE A 7 7.01 -36.88 41.11
N HIS A 8 6.38 -37.96 41.59
CA HIS A 8 5.19 -38.52 40.97
C HIS A 8 3.93 -37.71 41.34
N THR A 9 3.72 -37.46 42.65
CA THR A 9 2.65 -36.62 43.21
C THR A 9 3.20 -35.85 44.44
N LEU A 10 2.90 -34.56 44.56
CA LEU A 10 3.14 -33.78 45.78
C LEU A 10 1.97 -32.81 46.00
N GLU A 11 1.34 -32.84 47.17
CA GLU A 11 0.23 -31.92 47.48
C GLU A 11 0.75 -30.47 47.64
N GLN A 12 1.73 -30.23 48.53
CA GLN A 12 2.19 -28.87 48.82
C GLN A 12 3.72 -28.70 48.82
N CYS A 13 4.18 -27.59 48.24
CA CYS A 13 5.54 -27.10 48.37
C CYS A 13 5.60 -25.70 48.99
N LEU A 14 6.13 -25.61 50.21
CA LEU A 14 6.15 -24.38 50.99
C LEU A 14 7.27 -23.39 50.58
N ASN A 15 8.48 -23.86 50.23
CA ASN A 15 9.66 -22.98 50.12
C ASN A 15 10.34 -23.00 48.75
N ARG A 16 11.03 -24.09 48.40
CA ARG A 16 11.78 -24.16 47.14
C ARG A 16 11.74 -25.57 46.57
N MET A 17 11.34 -25.67 45.30
CA MET A 17 11.34 -26.91 44.54
C MET A 17 12.32 -26.81 43.37
N GLN A 18 13.17 -27.83 43.21
CA GLN A 18 14.05 -28.03 42.05
C GLN A 18 13.87 -29.46 41.51
N THR A 19 12.91 -29.67 40.60
CA THR A 19 12.46 -31.02 40.25
C THR A 19 12.10 -31.19 38.77
N VAL A 20 11.98 -32.46 38.38
CA VAL A 20 11.20 -32.95 37.23
C VAL A 20 9.93 -33.53 37.86
N GLY A 21 8.75 -32.95 37.65
CA GLY A 21 7.53 -33.31 38.40
C GLY A 21 6.38 -33.69 37.50
N HIS A 22 5.66 -34.78 37.79
CA HIS A 22 4.46 -35.17 37.05
C HIS A 22 3.22 -34.39 37.52
N THR A 23 2.88 -34.42 38.81
CA THR A 23 1.66 -33.75 39.33
C THR A 23 1.94 -33.03 40.66
N LEU A 24 1.48 -31.80 40.81
CA LEU A 24 1.66 -30.98 42.00
C LEU A 24 0.41 -30.12 42.25
N GLU A 25 -0.19 -30.12 43.43
CA GLU A 25 -1.37 -29.27 43.66
C GLU A 25 -0.93 -27.81 43.87
N GLN A 26 -0.09 -27.53 44.88
CA GLN A 26 0.24 -26.14 45.25
C GLN A 26 1.73 -25.88 45.51
N CYS A 27 2.23 -24.74 45.01
CA CYS A 27 3.55 -24.21 45.37
C CYS A 27 3.48 -22.73 45.78
N LEU A 28 3.86 -22.46 47.03
CA LEU A 28 3.67 -21.14 47.64
C LEU A 28 4.78 -20.14 47.29
N ASN A 29 6.06 -20.57 47.29
CA ASN A 29 7.19 -19.63 47.21
C ASN A 29 7.95 -19.66 45.89
N ARG A 30 8.80 -20.67 45.66
CA ARG A 30 9.66 -20.68 44.48
C ARG A 30 9.77 -22.07 43.86
N MET A 31 9.29 -22.19 42.63
CA MET A 31 9.45 -23.36 41.80
C MET A 31 10.46 -23.08 40.69
N GLN A 32 11.46 -23.95 40.57
CA GLN A 32 12.38 -23.99 39.43
C GLN A 32 12.37 -25.41 38.88
N THR A 33 11.98 -25.61 37.63
CA THR A 33 11.90 -26.95 37.03
C THR A 33 12.58 -26.98 35.67
N VAL A 34 13.19 -28.12 35.37
CA VAL A 34 13.75 -28.43 34.05
C VAL A 34 13.14 -29.76 33.65
N GLY A 35 12.22 -29.78 32.69
CA GLY A 35 11.47 -30.97 32.29
C GLY A 35 9.95 -30.73 32.17
N PRO A 36 9.18 -31.79 31.88
CA PRO A 36 7.73 -31.69 31.80
C PRO A 36 7.09 -31.53 33.19
N ILE A 37 6.05 -30.70 33.27
CA ILE A 37 5.04 -30.62 34.34
C ILE A 37 3.73 -31.08 33.72
N ASN A 38 3.09 -32.14 34.23
CA ASN A 38 1.83 -32.61 33.67
C ASN A 38 0.64 -31.80 34.19
N THR A 39 0.52 -31.68 35.50
CA THR A 39 -0.54 -30.90 36.14
C THR A 39 0.01 -30.07 37.29
N LEU A 40 -0.41 -28.80 37.35
CA LEU A 40 -0.17 -27.94 38.49
C LEU A 40 -1.39 -27.05 38.74
N GLU A 41 -2.02 -27.12 39.92
CA GLU A 41 -3.20 -26.28 40.17
C GLU A 41 -2.76 -24.84 40.45
N GLN A 42 -1.93 -24.60 41.48
CA GLN A 42 -1.62 -23.23 41.91
C GLN A 42 -0.14 -22.98 42.16
N CYS A 43 0.36 -21.88 41.59
CA CYS A 43 1.65 -21.30 41.96
C CYS A 43 1.50 -19.84 42.42
N PHE A 44 1.89 -19.56 43.66
CA PHE A 44 1.66 -18.25 44.26
C PHE A 44 2.73 -17.21 43.89
N ASN A 45 4.01 -17.48 44.13
CA ASN A 45 5.05 -16.45 44.07
C ASN A 45 5.92 -16.46 42.79
N MET A 46 6.78 -17.45 42.61
CA MET A 46 7.71 -17.48 41.48
C MET A 46 7.79 -18.88 40.87
N MET A 47 7.54 -18.97 39.57
CA MET A 47 7.78 -20.15 38.75
C MET A 47 8.79 -19.85 37.67
N GLN A 48 9.80 -20.72 37.54
CA GLN A 48 10.72 -20.74 36.42
C GLN A 48 10.76 -22.16 35.86
N THR A 49 10.40 -22.33 34.59
CA THR A 49 10.35 -23.65 33.96
C THR A 49 11.09 -23.64 32.64
N VAL A 50 11.94 -24.65 32.43
CA VAL A 50 12.50 -24.97 31.12
C VAL A 50 11.93 -26.32 30.69
N GLY A 51 10.98 -26.34 29.76
CA GLY A 51 10.31 -27.59 29.36
C GLY A 51 8.87 -27.41 28.96
N LEU A 52 8.08 -28.47 29.19
CA LEU A 52 6.66 -28.54 28.86
C LEU A 52 5.83 -28.32 30.13
N ILE A 53 4.86 -27.41 30.10
CA ILE A 53 3.78 -27.36 31.07
C ILE A 53 2.54 -27.85 30.34
N HIS A 54 2.01 -29.02 30.71
CA HIS A 54 0.85 -29.59 30.06
C HIS A 54 -0.44 -28.89 30.53
N THR A 55 -0.66 -28.78 31.83
CA THR A 55 -1.77 -28.01 32.40
C THR A 55 -1.32 -27.24 33.64
N LEU A 56 -1.74 -25.98 33.72
CA LEU A 56 -1.59 -25.14 34.91
C LEU A 56 -2.86 -24.32 35.10
N GLU A 57 -3.53 -24.41 36.25
CA GLU A 57 -4.75 -23.62 36.45
C GLU A 57 -4.40 -22.17 36.76
N GLN A 58 -3.62 -21.90 37.81
CA GLN A 58 -3.39 -20.53 38.28
C GLN A 58 -1.92 -20.24 38.60
N CYS A 59 -1.42 -19.11 38.08
CA CYS A 59 -0.19 -18.50 38.53
C CYS A 59 -0.41 -17.04 38.95
N LEU A 60 -0.19 -16.77 40.22
CA LEU A 60 -0.56 -15.49 40.82
C LEU A 60 0.49 -14.40 40.55
N ASN A 61 1.76 -14.61 40.92
CA ASN A 61 2.76 -13.53 40.85
C ASN A 61 3.64 -13.54 39.59
N ARG A 62 4.59 -14.47 39.48
CA ARG A 62 5.58 -14.42 38.40
C ARG A 62 5.88 -15.78 37.80
N MET A 63 5.62 -15.90 36.51
CA MET A 63 5.95 -17.06 35.69
C MET A 63 6.99 -16.69 34.65
N GLN A 64 8.01 -17.53 34.52
CA GLN A 64 8.97 -17.49 33.43
C GLN A 64 9.10 -18.89 32.83
N THR A 65 8.78 -19.04 31.56
CA THR A 65 8.80 -20.34 30.89
C THR A 65 9.64 -20.27 29.63
N VAL A 66 10.55 -21.22 29.45
CA VAL A 66 11.24 -21.48 28.19
C VAL A 66 10.78 -22.85 27.70
N GLY A 67 9.97 -22.89 26.65
CA GLY A 67 9.40 -24.13 26.11
C GLY A 67 7.93 -24.01 25.73
N LEU A 68 7.14 -25.05 26.03
CA LEU A 68 5.75 -25.18 25.60
C LEU A 68 4.82 -25.10 26.83
N ILE A 69 3.82 -24.22 26.77
CA ILE A 69 2.67 -24.23 27.67
C ILE A 69 1.50 -24.76 26.84
N HIS A 70 0.98 -25.94 27.17
CA HIS A 70 -0.14 -26.52 26.44
C HIS A 70 -1.47 -25.88 26.87
N ALA A 71 -1.78 -25.85 28.17
CA ALA A 71 -2.93 -25.15 28.71
C ALA A 71 -2.58 -24.38 29.98
N LEU A 72 -3.04 -23.14 30.04
CA LEU A 72 -3.01 -22.32 31.24
C LEU A 72 -4.33 -21.56 31.37
N GLU A 73 -5.00 -21.68 32.51
CA GLU A 73 -6.27 -20.96 32.70
C GLU A 73 -6.01 -19.50 33.06
N GLN A 74 -5.27 -19.21 34.15
CA GLN A 74 -5.14 -17.85 34.67
C GLN A 74 -3.69 -17.46 35.04
N CYS A 75 -3.21 -16.36 34.47
CA CYS A 75 -2.05 -15.61 34.97
C CYS A 75 -2.44 -14.23 35.50
N PHE A 76 -2.16 -13.97 36.78
CA PHE A 76 -2.57 -12.71 37.40
C PHE A 76 -1.56 -11.57 37.13
N ASN A 77 -0.30 -11.72 37.53
CA ASN A 77 0.64 -10.59 37.54
C ASN A 77 1.63 -10.53 36.36
N MET A 78 2.63 -11.41 36.31
CA MET A 78 3.66 -11.35 35.27
C MET A 78 3.93 -12.71 34.66
N MET A 79 3.73 -12.81 33.36
CA MET A 79 4.13 -13.94 32.55
C MET A 79 5.21 -13.53 31.55
N GLN A 80 6.28 -14.30 31.48
CA GLN A 80 7.28 -14.23 30.43
C GLN A 80 7.46 -15.61 29.80
N THR A 81 7.26 -15.73 28.51
CA THR A 81 7.38 -17.02 27.80
C THR A 81 8.31 -16.87 26.60
N MET A 82 9.29 -17.75 26.47
CA MET A 82 10.04 -17.98 25.25
C MET A 82 9.66 -19.35 24.70
N GLY A 83 8.87 -19.39 23.63
CA GLY A 83 8.40 -20.63 23.03
C GLY A 83 6.93 -20.57 22.62
N LEU A 84 6.18 -21.64 22.86
CA LEU A 84 4.81 -21.79 22.37
C LEU A 84 3.81 -21.80 23.53
N ILE A 85 2.74 -21.03 23.39
CA ILE A 85 1.54 -21.09 24.23
C ILE A 85 0.43 -21.65 23.34
N HIS A 86 -0.06 -22.84 23.64
CA HIS A 86 -1.10 -23.46 22.83
C HIS A 86 -2.48 -22.90 23.21
N THR A 87 -2.83 -22.93 24.48
CA THR A 87 -4.06 -22.30 24.99
C THR A 87 -3.77 -21.53 26.26
N LEU A 88 -4.27 -20.30 26.32
CA LEU A 88 -4.30 -19.48 27.52
C LEU A 88 -5.66 -18.80 27.63
N GLU A 89 -6.39 -19.03 28.71
CA GLU A 89 -7.72 -18.43 28.85
C GLU A 89 -7.63 -16.97 29.28
N GLN A 90 -6.90 -16.66 30.35
CA GLN A 90 -6.88 -15.31 30.89
C GLN A 90 -5.49 -14.87 31.38
N CYS A 91 -5.07 -13.67 30.97
CA CYS A 91 -3.97 -12.97 31.62
C CYS A 91 -4.30 -11.54 32.03
N LEU A 92 -4.21 -11.24 33.32
CA LEU A 92 -4.72 -9.96 33.85
C LEU A 92 -3.73 -8.82 33.64
N ASN A 93 -2.49 -8.93 34.14
CA ASN A 93 -1.57 -7.77 34.19
C ASN A 93 -0.56 -7.68 33.04
N ARG A 94 0.51 -8.48 33.07
CA ARG A 94 1.62 -8.32 32.13
C ARG A 94 2.05 -9.62 31.49
N MET A 95 1.93 -9.69 30.17
CA MET A 95 2.41 -10.79 29.36
C MET A 95 3.52 -10.32 28.43
N GLN A 96 4.60 -11.08 28.39
CA GLN A 96 5.65 -10.93 27.38
C GLN A 96 5.94 -12.28 26.75
N THR A 97 5.76 -12.40 25.44
CA THR A 97 5.95 -13.66 24.73
C THR A 97 6.89 -13.46 23.55
N VAL A 98 7.91 -14.32 23.45
CA VAL A 98 8.73 -14.48 22.25
C VAL A 98 8.45 -15.86 21.69
N GLY A 99 7.76 -15.94 20.56
CA GLY A 99 7.38 -17.20 19.92
C GLY A 99 5.93 -17.19 19.43
N LEU A 100 5.20 -18.29 19.66
CA LEU A 100 3.87 -18.51 19.09
C LEU A 100 2.80 -18.59 20.18
N ILE A 101 1.72 -17.85 20.01
CA ILE A 101 0.49 -17.99 20.77
C ILE A 101 -0.56 -18.57 19.81
N HIS A 102 -1.00 -19.80 20.05
CA HIS A 102 -2.00 -20.44 19.19
C HIS A 102 -3.39 -19.92 19.51
N ALA A 103 -3.81 -19.99 20.77
CA ALA A 103 -5.08 -19.42 21.23
C ALA A 103 -4.89 -18.67 22.55
N LEU A 104 -5.42 -17.45 22.58
CA LEU A 104 -5.56 -16.66 23.78
C LEU A 104 -6.95 -16.05 23.82
N VAL A 105 -7.71 -16.36 24.87
CA VAL A 105 -9.10 -15.90 24.98
C VAL A 105 -9.13 -14.45 25.46
N GLN A 106 -8.54 -14.14 26.60
CA GLN A 106 -8.58 -12.79 27.19
C GLN A 106 -7.23 -12.33 27.74
N TYR A 107 -6.85 -11.10 27.43
CA TYR A 107 -5.84 -10.40 28.23
C TYR A 107 -6.28 -8.99 28.58
N LEU A 108 -6.03 -8.55 29.81
CA LEU A 108 -6.63 -7.31 30.32
C LEU A 108 -5.74 -6.06 30.24
N ASN A 109 -4.47 -6.11 30.61
CA ASN A 109 -3.66 -4.89 30.77
C ASN A 109 -2.59 -4.70 29.70
N ARG A 110 -1.47 -5.44 29.76
CA ARG A 110 -0.34 -5.18 28.88
C ARG A 110 0.24 -6.46 28.29
N MET A 111 0.12 -6.59 26.98
CA MET A 111 0.75 -7.65 26.19
C MET A 111 1.87 -7.09 25.32
N GLN A 112 3.00 -7.79 25.30
CA GLN A 112 4.04 -7.60 24.31
C GLN A 112 4.39 -8.95 23.68
N THR A 113 4.23 -9.07 22.37
CA THR A 113 4.50 -10.32 21.65
C THR A 113 5.48 -10.07 20.50
N VAL A 114 6.52 -10.89 20.43
CA VAL A 114 7.39 -10.99 19.25
C VAL A 114 7.20 -12.37 18.66
N GLY A 115 6.57 -12.45 17.49
CA GLY A 115 6.27 -13.72 16.82
C GLY A 115 4.85 -13.78 16.26
N LEU A 116 4.19 -14.92 16.43
CA LEU A 116 2.90 -15.18 15.79
C LEU A 116 1.79 -15.35 16.83
N ILE A 117 0.67 -14.65 16.63
CA ILE A 117 -0.59 -14.86 17.33
C ILE A 117 -1.56 -15.45 16.32
N HIS A 118 -1.99 -16.70 16.51
CA HIS A 118 -2.91 -17.35 15.57
C HIS A 118 -4.35 -16.91 15.85
N THR A 119 -4.84 -17.08 17.08
CA THR A 119 -6.17 -16.62 17.51
C THR A 119 -6.06 -15.83 18.80
N LEU A 120 -6.70 -14.66 18.81
CA LEU A 120 -6.91 -13.85 19.99
C LEU A 120 -8.34 -13.32 19.99
N GLU A 121 -9.15 -13.69 20.98
CA GLU A 121 -10.54 -13.26 21.05
C GLU A 121 -10.62 -11.83 21.60
N GLN A 122 -10.09 -11.57 22.80
CA GLN A 122 -10.21 -10.26 23.44
C GLN A 122 -8.89 -9.73 23.98
N CYS A 123 -8.57 -8.53 23.53
CA CYS A 123 -7.49 -7.72 24.08
C CYS A 123 -7.99 -6.43 24.70
N PHE A 124 -7.58 -6.16 25.95
CA PHE A 124 -7.89 -4.88 26.60
C PHE A 124 -6.61 -4.07 26.86
N ASN A 125 -6.78 -2.76 27.01
CA ASN A 125 -5.74 -1.78 27.36
C ASN A 125 -4.59 -1.61 26.36
N MET A 126 -3.55 -2.44 26.37
CA MET A 126 -2.35 -2.23 25.54
C MET A 126 -1.78 -3.52 24.96
N MET A 127 -1.86 -3.63 23.63
CA MET A 127 -1.17 -4.64 22.82
C MET A 127 0.00 -4.01 22.09
N GLN A 128 1.16 -4.64 22.15
CA GLN A 128 2.26 -4.40 21.23
C GLN A 128 2.71 -5.71 20.59
N THR A 129 2.63 -5.82 19.28
CA THR A 129 3.01 -7.04 18.55
C THR A 129 4.01 -6.73 17.46
N VAL A 130 5.10 -7.49 17.40
CA VAL A 130 6.03 -7.51 16.26
C VAL A 130 5.93 -8.89 15.62
N GLY A 131 5.33 -8.97 14.43
CA GLY A 131 5.13 -10.23 13.72
C GLY A 131 3.74 -10.35 13.10
N LEU A 132 3.13 -11.53 13.19
CA LEU A 132 1.88 -11.84 12.48
C LEU A 132 0.74 -12.11 13.45
N ILE A 133 -0.41 -11.47 13.21
CA ILE A 133 -1.68 -11.77 13.87
C ILE A 133 -2.60 -12.38 12.81
N HIS A 134 -2.97 -13.64 12.97
CA HIS A 134 -3.83 -14.30 11.97
C HIS A 134 -5.30 -13.94 12.19
N THR A 135 -5.81 -14.10 13.41
CA THR A 135 -7.19 -13.71 13.77
C THR A 135 -7.19 -12.92 15.07
N LEU A 136 -7.87 -11.78 15.04
CA LEU A 136 -8.17 -10.99 16.21
C LEU A 136 -9.62 -10.53 16.16
N GLU A 137 -10.43 -10.97 17.11
CA GLU A 137 -11.84 -10.60 17.16
C GLU A 137 -12.00 -9.20 17.75
N GLN A 138 -11.59 -8.97 18.99
CA GLN A 138 -11.81 -7.69 19.67
C GLN A 138 -10.54 -7.14 20.32
N CYS A 139 -10.24 -5.87 20.04
CA CYS A 139 -9.27 -5.10 20.80
C CYS A 139 -9.84 -3.80 21.33
N LEU A 140 -9.57 -3.52 22.60
CA LEU A 140 -10.07 -2.37 23.33
C LEU A 140 -8.87 -1.52 23.78
N ASN A 141 -8.92 -0.21 23.57
CA ASN A 141 -7.92 0.80 23.95
C ASN A 141 -6.76 1.02 22.99
N ARG A 142 -5.68 0.24 23.04
CA ARG A 142 -4.47 0.57 22.28
C ARG A 142 -3.78 -0.65 21.69
N MET A 143 -3.72 -0.68 20.36
CA MET A 143 -2.95 -1.64 19.59
C MET A 143 -1.81 -0.97 18.85
N GLN A 144 -0.62 -1.55 18.95
CA GLN A 144 0.51 -1.21 18.09
C GLN A 144 1.08 -2.49 17.48
N THR A 145 1.05 -2.59 16.16
CA THR A 145 1.52 -3.78 15.46
C THR A 145 2.53 -3.40 14.38
N VAL A 146 3.67 -4.09 14.36
CA VAL A 146 4.64 -4.04 13.26
C VAL A 146 4.62 -5.40 12.59
N GLY A 147 4.06 -5.47 11.38
CA GLY A 147 3.90 -6.73 10.64
C GLY A 147 2.51 -6.90 10.02
N LEU A 148 2.02 -8.13 9.96
CA LEU A 148 0.84 -8.49 9.18
C LEU A 148 -0.35 -8.83 10.09
N ILE A 149 -1.53 -8.30 9.78
CA ILE A 149 -2.79 -8.70 10.40
C ILE A 149 -3.67 -9.32 9.30
N ASN A 150 -4.00 -10.60 9.40
CA ASN A 150 -4.80 -11.26 8.36
C ASN A 150 -6.28 -10.91 8.51
N THR A 151 -6.87 -11.19 9.67
CA THR A 151 -8.26 -10.86 9.99
C THR A 151 -8.32 -10.08 11.30
N LEU A 152 -9.03 -8.96 11.25
CA LEU A 152 -9.37 -8.16 12.42
C LEU A 152 -10.84 -7.77 12.32
N GLU A 153 -11.63 -8.10 13.36
CA GLU A 153 -13.08 -7.89 13.36
C GLU A 153 -13.48 -6.60 14.08
N GLN A 154 -12.89 -6.30 15.23
CA GLN A 154 -13.19 -5.09 16.02
C GLN A 154 -11.94 -4.56 16.70
N CYS A 155 -11.56 -3.32 16.42
CA CYS A 155 -10.60 -2.59 17.24
C CYS A 155 -11.17 -1.23 17.67
N LEU A 156 -11.46 -1.10 18.97
CA LEU A 156 -11.94 0.14 19.59
C LEU A 156 -10.75 0.97 20.13
N ASN A 157 -10.86 2.29 19.97
CA ASN A 157 -9.96 3.35 20.43
C ASN A 157 -8.74 3.65 19.55
N ARG A 158 -7.58 3.01 19.73
CA ARG A 158 -6.35 3.44 19.05
C ARG A 158 -5.56 2.29 18.44
N MET A 159 -5.58 2.20 17.11
CA MET A 159 -4.72 1.29 16.35
C MET A 159 -3.58 2.04 15.66
N GLN A 160 -2.36 1.52 15.76
CA GLN A 160 -1.21 1.96 14.96
C GLN A 160 -0.53 0.72 14.37
N THR A 161 -0.74 0.48 13.08
CA THR A 161 -0.16 -0.68 12.37
C THR A 161 0.83 -0.20 11.31
N ALA A 162 2.08 -0.68 11.40
CA ALA A 162 3.10 -0.53 10.37
C ALA A 162 3.22 -1.86 9.61
N GLY A 163 2.41 -2.03 8.57
CA GLY A 163 2.36 -3.23 7.72
C GLY A 163 1.03 -3.37 6.99
N LEU A 164 0.68 -4.58 6.54
CA LEU A 164 -0.53 -4.85 5.77
C LEU A 164 -1.64 -5.44 6.66
N ILE A 165 -2.88 -5.04 6.39
CA ILE A 165 -4.09 -5.65 6.95
C ILE A 165 -4.88 -6.24 5.78
N HIS A 166 -5.10 -7.56 5.76
CA HIS A 166 -5.71 -8.24 4.61
C HIS A 166 -7.25 -8.15 4.63
N THR A 167 -7.86 -8.39 5.79
CA THR A 167 -9.30 -8.22 6.02
C THR A 167 -9.53 -7.44 7.31
N LEU A 168 -10.36 -6.41 7.21
CA LEU A 168 -10.68 -5.49 8.29
C LEU A 168 -12.19 -5.30 8.31
N ASP A 169 -12.86 -5.96 9.24
CA ASP A 169 -14.16 -5.52 9.70
C ASP A 169 -13.90 -4.61 10.92
N ILE A 170 -14.67 -3.52 11.00
CA ILE A 170 -14.77 -2.55 12.11
C ILE A 170 -13.46 -2.13 12.83
N VAL A 171 -12.97 -0.92 12.52
CA VAL A 171 -12.07 -0.17 13.43
C VAL A 171 -12.82 1.03 13.97
N ALA A 172 -13.33 0.94 15.19
CA ALA A 172 -13.78 2.14 15.90
C ALA A 172 -12.54 2.87 16.45
N MET A 173 -11.88 3.68 15.63
CA MET A 173 -10.87 4.60 16.17
C MET A 173 -11.57 5.65 17.04
N ASP A 174 -11.21 5.74 18.32
CA ASP A 174 -11.37 6.96 19.11
C ASP A 174 -10.34 7.99 18.63
N THR A 175 -10.57 8.48 17.42
CA THR A 175 -10.24 9.86 17.09
C THR A 175 -11.51 10.70 17.28
N GLY A 176 -12.27 10.50 18.36
CA GLY A 176 -13.50 11.25 18.64
C GLY A 176 -14.60 11.20 17.56
N GLY A 177 -14.44 10.39 16.50
CA GLY A 177 -15.29 10.38 15.31
C GLY A 177 -15.89 9.00 15.07
N ARG A 178 -17.22 8.92 14.95
CA ARG A 178 -17.97 7.67 14.71
C ARG A 178 -17.91 7.18 13.25
N VAL A 179 -17.04 7.76 12.43
CA VAL A 179 -16.93 7.51 10.99
C VAL A 179 -15.46 7.33 10.65
N TYR A 180 -15.13 6.27 9.90
CA TYR A 180 -13.77 6.00 9.46
C TYR A 180 -13.73 5.51 8.02
N GLN A 181 -12.62 5.78 7.33
CA GLN A 181 -12.36 5.39 5.94
C GLN A 181 -11.01 4.68 5.84
N TYR A 182 -11.02 3.47 5.28
CA TYR A 182 -9.84 2.64 5.05
C TYR A 182 -10.03 1.83 3.76
N PRO A 183 -9.05 1.74 2.84
CA PRO A 183 -7.66 2.20 2.98
C PRO A 183 -7.50 3.72 2.87
N ALA A 184 -6.34 4.22 3.30
CA ALA A 184 -5.99 5.64 3.18
C ALA A 184 -5.77 6.06 1.71
N VAL A 185 -5.37 5.11 0.85
CA VAL A 185 -5.18 5.31 -0.59
C VAL A 185 -5.87 4.16 -1.34
N VAL A 186 -6.69 4.51 -2.32
CA VAL A 186 -7.28 3.57 -3.29
C VAL A 186 -6.67 3.88 -4.65
N THR A 187 -6.12 2.86 -5.31
CA THR A 187 -5.52 3.00 -6.65
C THR A 187 -6.45 2.40 -7.69
N ALA A 188 -6.75 3.16 -8.76
CA ALA A 188 -7.58 2.68 -9.86
C ALA A 188 -7.05 3.13 -11.22
N MET A 189 -7.21 2.29 -12.25
CA MET A 189 -6.83 2.67 -13.61
C MET A 189 -7.92 3.53 -14.26
N ARG A 190 -7.53 4.47 -15.13
CA ARG A 190 -8.46 5.24 -15.97
C ARG A 190 -9.41 4.29 -16.72
N GLY A 191 -10.70 4.59 -16.68
CA GLY A 191 -11.76 3.81 -17.30
C GLY A 191 -12.29 2.63 -16.46
N GLN A 192 -11.65 2.29 -15.35
CA GLN A 192 -12.11 1.24 -14.45
C GLN A 192 -13.13 1.76 -13.41
N HIS A 193 -13.45 0.92 -12.43
CA HIS A 193 -14.29 1.23 -11.28
C HIS A 193 -13.43 1.37 -10.02
N ALA A 194 -13.67 2.40 -9.24
CA ALA A 194 -13.11 2.56 -7.90
C ALA A 194 -14.22 2.58 -6.85
N THR A 195 -14.01 1.87 -5.74
CA THR A 195 -14.89 1.91 -4.56
C THR A 195 -14.14 2.50 -3.38
N ILE A 196 -14.66 3.58 -2.81
CA ILE A 196 -14.15 4.20 -1.59
C ILE A 196 -15.08 3.82 -0.44
N PRO A 197 -14.65 2.97 0.50
CA PRO A 197 -15.47 2.54 1.62
C PRO A 197 -15.49 3.58 2.75
N CYS A 198 -16.61 3.63 3.44
CA CYS A 198 -16.87 4.40 4.64
C CYS A 198 -17.59 3.51 5.64
N HIS A 199 -17.16 3.53 6.88
CA HIS A 199 -17.70 2.70 7.93
C HIS A 199 -18.06 3.59 9.11
N PHE A 200 -19.15 3.28 9.80
CA PHE A 200 -19.65 4.12 10.87
C PHE A 200 -20.47 3.36 11.91
N PHE A 201 -20.41 3.82 13.15
CA PHE A 201 -21.20 3.22 14.24
C PHE A 201 -22.61 3.83 14.29
N ARG A 202 -23.64 2.97 14.21
CA ARG A 202 -25.03 3.40 14.28
C ARG A 202 -25.43 3.73 15.71
N GLY A 203 -25.57 5.02 16.01
CA GLY A 203 -26.14 5.50 17.28
C GLY A 203 -27.64 5.82 17.22
N SER A 204 -28.25 5.85 16.04
CA SER A 204 -29.66 6.23 15.82
C SER A 204 -30.20 5.62 14.53
N ALA A 205 -31.53 5.44 14.46
CA ALA A 205 -32.18 4.94 13.25
C ALA A 205 -32.18 5.95 12.10
N ASN A 206 -32.08 7.25 12.42
CA ASN A 206 -32.21 8.35 11.45
C ASN A 206 -30.86 9.05 11.21
N TYR A 207 -30.12 8.57 10.21
CA TYR A 207 -28.86 9.16 9.76
C TYR A 207 -28.82 9.29 8.23
N GLY A 208 -27.99 10.21 7.74
CA GLY A 208 -27.70 10.40 6.32
C GLY A 208 -26.18 10.39 6.07
N VAL A 209 -25.75 9.78 4.97
CA VAL A 209 -24.34 9.73 4.57
C VAL A 209 -24.12 10.69 3.40
N HIS A 210 -23.12 11.55 3.53
CA HIS A 210 -22.73 12.56 2.55
C HIS A 210 -21.27 12.35 2.15
N TRP A 211 -20.94 12.66 0.90
CA TRP A 211 -19.58 12.55 0.37
C TRP A 211 -19.07 13.90 -0.10
N TYR A 212 -17.80 14.17 0.16
CA TYR A 212 -17.14 15.41 -0.21
C TYR A 212 -15.82 15.11 -0.90
N LYS A 213 -15.44 15.93 -1.88
CA LYS A 213 -14.10 15.92 -2.47
C LYS A 213 -13.34 17.16 -2.02
N SER A 214 -12.07 17.00 -1.66
CA SER A 214 -11.15 18.10 -1.37
C SER A 214 -10.98 19.02 -2.58
N GLN A 215 -11.07 20.34 -2.40
CA GLN A 215 -10.66 21.30 -3.42
C GLN A 215 -9.14 21.51 -3.33
N GLY A 216 -8.38 20.77 -4.13
CA GLY A 216 -6.92 20.88 -4.22
C GLY A 216 -6.24 19.53 -4.40
N THR A 217 -5.10 19.53 -5.11
CA THR A 217 -4.30 18.33 -5.38
C THR A 217 -3.30 17.98 -4.26
N ALA A 218 -3.21 18.81 -3.21
CA ALA A 218 -2.28 18.63 -2.11
C ALA A 218 -3.00 18.40 -0.78
N ARG A 219 -2.45 17.51 0.05
CA ARG A 219 -2.87 17.33 1.45
C ARG A 219 -2.72 18.69 2.16
N PRO A 220 -3.77 19.23 2.78
CA PRO A 220 -3.70 20.53 3.45
C PRO A 220 -2.68 20.48 4.59
N ARG A 221 -2.01 21.61 4.86
CA ARG A 221 -1.16 21.76 6.05
C ARG A 221 -2.05 21.82 7.30
N ASP A 222 -1.50 21.38 8.43
CA ASP A 222 -2.21 21.39 9.71
C ASP A 222 -2.78 22.78 10.01
N GLY A 223 -4.10 22.85 10.24
CA GLY A 223 -4.82 24.07 10.64
C GLY A 223 -5.51 24.86 9.51
N GLU A 224 -5.35 24.47 8.24
CA GLU A 224 -6.04 25.14 7.13
C GLU A 224 -7.43 24.52 6.88
N ARG A 225 -8.47 25.36 6.81
CA ARG A 225 -9.86 24.91 6.62
C ARG A 225 -10.03 24.43 5.17
N LEU A 226 -9.95 23.12 4.96
CA LEU A 226 -10.23 22.43 3.69
C LEU A 226 -11.52 22.97 3.04
N ARG A 227 -11.38 23.65 1.90
CA ARG A 227 -12.52 23.89 1.01
C ARG A 227 -12.92 22.56 0.40
N ARG A 228 -14.21 22.22 0.53
CA ARG A 228 -14.76 20.92 0.11
C ARG A 228 -15.99 21.15 -0.74
N THR A 229 -16.13 20.37 -1.80
CA THR A 229 -17.34 20.34 -2.62
C THR A 229 -18.14 19.10 -2.26
N GLU A 230 -19.41 19.28 -1.88
CA GLU A 230 -20.33 18.16 -1.69
C GLU A 230 -20.60 17.50 -3.04
N ILE A 231 -20.40 16.19 -3.10
CA ILE A 231 -20.62 15.42 -4.32
C ILE A 231 -22.12 15.21 -4.43
N SER A 232 -22.77 16.02 -5.27
CA SER A 232 -24.17 15.85 -5.62
C SER A 232 -24.28 14.72 -6.66
N LEU A 233 -24.52 13.48 -6.23
CA LEU A 233 -24.74 12.35 -7.14
C LEU A 233 -26.20 12.34 -7.63
N PRO A 234 -26.47 12.51 -8.94
CA PRO A 234 -27.82 12.44 -9.49
C PRO A 234 -27.93 11.20 -10.37
N THR A 235 -27.93 9.98 -9.82
CA THR A 235 -28.53 8.80 -10.49
C THR A 235 -28.32 7.53 -9.66
N LEU A 236 -29.44 7.05 -9.12
CA LEU A 236 -29.70 5.70 -8.61
C LEU A 236 -28.93 5.27 -7.35
N PRO A 237 -29.65 4.61 -6.43
CA PRO A 237 -29.28 4.54 -5.02
C PRO A 237 -27.94 3.83 -4.85
N PRO A 238 -27.19 4.13 -3.77
CA PRO A 238 -26.11 3.25 -3.34
C PRO A 238 -26.66 1.84 -3.41
N ARG A 239 -26.02 0.94 -4.16
CA ARG A 239 -26.31 -0.48 -3.98
C ARG A 239 -25.76 -0.83 -2.61
N PHE A 240 -26.57 -0.53 -1.60
CA PHE A 240 -26.39 -0.96 -0.24
C PHE A 240 -26.38 -2.49 -0.30
N SER A 241 -25.20 -3.10 -0.21
CA SER A 241 -25.13 -4.35 0.52
C SER A 241 -25.30 -3.95 1.98
N TYR A 242 -26.51 -4.09 2.50
CA TYR A 242 -26.78 -3.83 3.92
C TYR A 242 -26.02 -4.85 4.76
N ALA A 243 -24.79 -4.52 5.13
CA ALA A 243 -24.29 -4.77 6.47
C ALA A 243 -24.40 -3.42 7.20
N GLU A 244 -24.98 -3.43 8.39
CA GLU A 244 -25.75 -2.33 9.00
C GLU A 244 -24.94 -1.05 9.40
N ASP A 245 -23.66 -0.98 9.03
CA ASP A 245 -22.62 -0.07 9.53
C ASP A 245 -21.64 0.44 8.44
N LYS A 246 -21.98 0.25 7.15
CA LYS A 246 -21.09 0.58 6.02
C LYS A 246 -21.79 1.33 4.87
N ALA A 247 -21.08 2.28 4.26
CA ALA A 247 -21.45 2.98 3.03
C ALA A 247 -20.25 3.04 2.07
N SER A 248 -20.48 3.04 0.76
CA SER A 248 -19.40 3.11 -0.23
C SER A 248 -19.72 4.13 -1.32
N LEU A 249 -18.70 4.86 -1.75
CA LEU A 249 -18.74 5.71 -2.94
C LEU A 249 -18.14 4.95 -4.12
N SER A 250 -18.93 4.71 -5.15
CA SER A 250 -18.48 4.08 -6.40
C SER A 250 -18.30 5.14 -7.48
N ILE A 251 -17.11 5.17 -8.10
CA ILE A 251 -16.77 6.06 -9.21
C ILE A 251 -16.62 5.19 -10.46
N VAL A 252 -17.52 5.38 -11.43
CA VAL A 252 -17.55 4.64 -12.70
C VAL A 252 -18.00 5.55 -13.84
N PRO A 253 -17.26 5.62 -14.96
CA PRO A 253 -15.87 5.21 -15.11
C PRO A 253 -14.92 6.21 -14.42
N VAL A 254 -13.77 5.73 -13.92
CA VAL A 254 -12.74 6.60 -13.31
C VAL A 254 -12.04 7.46 -14.38
N THR A 255 -11.96 8.76 -14.16
CA THR A 255 -11.24 9.74 -14.98
C THR A 255 -10.03 10.31 -14.23
N VAL A 256 -9.09 10.96 -14.93
CA VAL A 256 -7.92 11.59 -14.30
C VAL A 256 -8.34 12.73 -13.36
N GLU A 257 -9.43 13.42 -13.68
CA GLU A 257 -9.98 14.50 -12.87
C GLU A 257 -10.54 14.00 -11.54
N ASP A 258 -10.89 12.72 -11.43
CA ASP A 258 -11.41 12.11 -10.20
C ASP A 258 -10.33 11.96 -9.13
N ALA A 259 -9.04 12.05 -9.48
CA ALA A 259 -7.95 12.01 -8.52
C ALA A 259 -8.13 13.06 -7.41
N GLY A 260 -7.87 12.68 -6.16
CA GLY A 260 -7.99 13.57 -5.00
C GLY A 260 -8.48 12.85 -3.74
N VAL A 261 -8.67 13.61 -2.67
CA VAL A 261 -9.08 13.07 -1.36
C VAL A 261 -10.59 13.19 -1.17
N TYR A 262 -11.23 12.07 -0.82
CA TYR A 262 -12.66 11.94 -0.60
C TYR A 262 -12.97 11.73 0.88
N TYR A 263 -13.94 12.48 1.40
CA TYR A 263 -14.40 12.42 2.78
C TYR A 263 -15.84 11.96 2.86
N CYS A 264 -16.10 11.03 3.79
CA CYS A 264 -17.42 10.60 4.17
C CYS A 264 -17.88 11.37 5.42
N ALA A 265 -19.11 11.86 5.45
CA ALA A 265 -19.71 12.43 6.65
C ALA A 265 -21.06 11.77 6.94
N VAL A 266 -21.26 11.38 8.19
CA VAL A 266 -22.52 10.80 8.67
C VAL A 266 -23.21 11.82 9.56
N ARG A 267 -24.37 12.30 9.10
CA ARG A 267 -25.20 13.26 9.83
C ARG A 267 -26.30 12.53 10.58
N THR A 268 -26.34 12.70 11.88
CA THR A 268 -27.39 12.11 12.73
C THR A 268 -28.31 13.21 13.26
N LEU A 269 -29.62 13.03 13.13
CA LEU A 269 -30.62 13.97 13.63
C LEU A 269 -30.42 14.25 15.13
N GLY A 270 -30.26 15.53 15.48
CA GLY A 270 -30.09 15.99 16.87
C GLY A 270 -28.66 15.90 17.44
N ARG A 271 -27.67 15.38 16.69
CA ARG A 271 -26.30 15.14 17.22
C ARG A 271 -25.16 15.77 16.41
N GLY A 272 -25.42 16.22 15.18
CA GLY A 272 -24.40 16.83 14.30
C GLY A 272 -23.84 15.88 13.24
N ALA A 273 -22.72 16.24 12.63
CA ALA A 273 -22.03 15.49 11.59
C ALA A 273 -20.72 14.91 12.12
N ASP A 274 -20.54 13.60 12.00
CA ASP A 274 -19.28 12.91 12.24
C ASP A 274 -18.58 12.70 10.89
N GLU A 275 -17.29 13.01 10.76
CA GLU A 275 -16.54 12.92 9.48
C GLU A 275 -15.43 11.87 9.55
N GLY A 276 -15.21 11.17 8.44
CA GLY A 276 -14.09 10.24 8.27
C GLY A 276 -12.75 10.95 8.05
N ASN A 277 -11.67 10.20 8.24
CA ASN A 277 -10.28 10.62 8.03
C ASN A 277 -9.91 10.90 6.54
N GLY A 278 -10.77 10.50 5.60
CA GLY A 278 -10.56 10.68 4.17
C GLY A 278 -9.74 9.57 3.50
N THR A 279 -10.03 9.33 2.23
CA THR A 279 -9.32 8.38 1.35
C THR A 279 -8.84 9.09 0.10
N GLU A 280 -7.56 8.95 -0.24
CA GLU A 280 -6.99 9.44 -1.50
C GLU A 280 -7.26 8.46 -2.64
N LEU A 281 -7.89 8.94 -3.71
CA LEU A 281 -8.01 8.19 -4.96
C LEU A 281 -6.81 8.52 -5.86
N LEU A 282 -5.90 7.56 -6.00
CA LEU A 282 -4.80 7.62 -6.95
C LEU A 282 -5.24 7.02 -8.28
N VAL A 283 -5.38 7.86 -9.30
CA VAL A 283 -5.73 7.42 -10.65
C VAL A 283 -4.46 7.15 -11.44
N LEU A 284 -4.37 5.98 -12.07
CA LEU A 284 -3.27 5.60 -12.94
C LEU A 284 -3.72 5.53 -14.40
N ALA A 285 -2.93 6.07 -15.31
CA ALA A 285 -3.07 5.86 -16.75
C ALA A 285 -1.70 5.45 -17.31
N PRO A 286 -1.58 4.27 -17.94
CA PRO A 286 -0.29 3.81 -18.46
C PRO A 286 0.10 4.62 -19.70
N PRO A 287 1.40 4.91 -19.91
CA PRO A 287 1.88 5.51 -21.14
C PRO A 287 1.64 4.59 -22.34
N SER A 288 1.43 5.18 -23.51
CA SER A 288 1.44 4.47 -24.78
C SER A 288 2.84 3.97 -25.14
N ALA A 289 2.90 2.91 -25.95
CA ALA A 289 4.17 2.47 -26.53
C ALA A 289 4.82 3.64 -27.30
N PRO A 290 6.14 3.86 -27.15
CA PRO A 290 6.79 5.02 -27.74
C PRO A 290 6.68 4.97 -29.27
N GLN A 291 6.37 6.11 -29.87
CA GLN A 291 6.37 6.29 -31.31
C GLN A 291 7.62 7.03 -31.75
N LEU A 292 8.25 6.54 -32.82
CA LEU A 292 9.46 7.13 -33.39
C LEU A 292 9.14 7.89 -34.67
N PHE A 293 9.62 9.14 -34.76
CA PHE A 293 9.48 9.98 -35.95
C PHE A 293 10.83 10.49 -36.41
N LEU A 294 11.08 10.40 -37.71
CA LEU A 294 12.29 10.90 -38.33
C LEU A 294 12.04 12.26 -38.98
N GLN A 295 12.77 13.28 -38.53
CA GLN A 295 12.81 14.57 -39.22
C GLN A 295 14.01 14.60 -40.15
N VAL A 296 13.70 14.64 -41.44
CA VAL A 296 14.67 14.79 -42.52
C VAL A 296 14.89 16.28 -42.76
N SER A 297 16.14 16.76 -42.69
CA SER A 297 16.46 18.14 -43.04
C SER A 297 16.11 18.43 -44.50
N SER A 298 15.55 19.61 -44.77
CA SER A 298 15.31 20.09 -46.14
C SER A 298 16.62 20.31 -46.92
N ASN A 299 17.73 20.50 -46.21
CA ASN A 299 19.06 20.52 -46.77
C ASN A 299 19.80 19.27 -46.31
N LEU A 300 19.86 18.24 -47.16
CA LEU A 300 20.61 17.01 -46.83
C LEU A 300 22.09 17.31 -46.51
N TRP A 301 22.66 18.44 -46.97
CA TRP A 301 24.07 18.80 -46.74
C TRP A 301 24.28 19.55 -45.42
N SER A 302 23.21 19.98 -44.72
CA SER A 302 23.34 20.66 -43.42
C SER A 302 23.61 19.72 -42.25
N GLY A 303 23.64 18.40 -42.49
CA GLY A 303 24.15 17.39 -41.55
C GLY A 303 23.27 17.04 -40.35
N LEU A 304 22.32 17.87 -39.94
CA LEU A 304 21.53 17.64 -38.73
C LEU A 304 20.22 16.88 -39.01
N TRP A 305 20.10 15.70 -38.42
CA TRP A 305 18.89 14.87 -38.43
C TRP A 305 18.37 14.72 -37.00
N ASN A 306 17.05 14.62 -36.82
CA ASN A 306 16.48 14.33 -35.50
C ASN A 306 15.61 13.08 -35.54
N VAL A 307 15.74 12.25 -34.53
CA VAL A 307 14.77 11.20 -34.22
C VAL A 307 13.99 11.65 -32.98
N PHE A 308 12.68 11.73 -33.11
CA PHE A 308 11.78 12.03 -32.01
C PHE A 308 11.26 10.73 -31.43
N CYS A 309 11.25 10.64 -30.11
CA CYS A 309 10.52 9.62 -29.38
C CYS A 309 9.40 10.27 -28.59
N VAL A 310 8.17 9.82 -28.82
CA VAL A 310 6.95 10.39 -28.25
C VAL A 310 6.19 9.30 -27.50
N THR A 311 5.82 9.57 -26.25
CA THR A 311 4.87 8.76 -25.48
C THR A 311 3.76 9.65 -24.94
N GLU A 312 2.55 9.13 -24.82
CA GLU A 312 1.37 9.88 -24.41
C GLU A 312 0.47 9.14 -23.43
N GLY A 313 -0.53 9.84 -22.89
CA GLY A 313 -1.66 9.23 -22.18
C GLY A 313 -1.40 8.81 -20.74
N PHE A 314 -0.25 9.20 -20.17
CA PHE A 314 0.18 8.76 -18.84
C PHE A 314 -0.30 9.67 -17.69
N HIS A 315 -0.56 9.06 -16.54
CA HIS A 315 -0.86 9.73 -15.27
C HIS A 315 -0.47 8.80 -14.10
N PRO A 316 0.25 9.28 -13.05
CA PRO A 316 0.79 10.64 -12.86
C PRO A 316 1.91 11.00 -13.86
N ASN A 317 2.54 12.17 -13.73
CA ASN A 317 3.56 12.68 -14.66
C ASN A 317 4.93 11.98 -14.59
N GLN A 318 5.09 10.94 -13.77
CA GLN A 318 6.38 10.29 -13.53
C GLN A 318 6.64 9.19 -14.57
N VAL A 319 7.32 9.56 -15.67
CA VAL A 319 7.72 8.67 -16.78
C VAL A 319 9.14 9.03 -17.22
N TRP A 320 9.93 8.03 -17.62
CA TRP A 320 11.28 8.20 -18.19
C TRP A 320 11.36 7.69 -19.62
N LEU A 321 12.07 8.43 -20.48
CA LEU A 321 12.48 8.00 -21.82
C LEU A 321 13.99 7.84 -21.89
N THR A 322 14.46 6.75 -22.49
CA THR A 322 15.88 6.50 -22.71
C THR A 322 16.18 5.99 -24.09
N TRP A 323 17.37 6.35 -24.58
CA TRP A 323 17.89 5.91 -25.87
C TRP A 323 18.99 4.87 -25.71
N SER A 324 18.95 3.85 -26.55
CA SER A 324 20.06 2.92 -26.76
C SER A 324 20.34 2.74 -28.25
N GLN A 325 21.60 2.48 -28.57
CA GLN A 325 22.08 2.24 -29.93
C GLN A 325 22.59 0.81 -30.02
N ASN A 326 22.08 0.00 -30.96
CA ASN A 326 22.42 -1.42 -31.13
C ASN A 326 22.29 -2.29 -29.86
N GLY A 327 21.40 -1.93 -28.94
CA GLY A 327 21.27 -2.61 -27.64
C GLY A 327 22.47 -2.39 -26.69
N GLY A 328 23.37 -1.46 -27.01
CA GLY A 328 24.51 -1.05 -26.18
C GLY A 328 24.18 0.09 -25.20
N GLU A 329 25.22 0.64 -24.57
CA GLU A 329 25.12 1.64 -23.50
C GLU A 329 24.40 2.95 -23.91
N LYS A 330 23.75 3.57 -22.91
CA LYS A 330 23.10 4.88 -23.00
C LYS A 330 24.11 5.95 -23.43
N LYS A 331 23.93 6.52 -24.63
CA LYS A 331 24.77 7.63 -25.12
C LYS A 331 24.19 9.02 -24.87
N HIS A 332 22.95 9.09 -24.37
CA HIS A 332 22.21 10.34 -24.22
C HIS A 332 21.56 10.46 -22.84
N PRO A 333 21.35 11.70 -22.34
CA PRO A 333 20.70 11.93 -21.06
C PRO A 333 19.29 11.34 -21.02
N ASP A 334 18.90 10.79 -19.87
CA ASP A 334 17.54 10.32 -19.65
C ASP A 334 16.57 11.51 -19.73
N CYS A 335 15.45 11.30 -20.42
CA CYS A 335 14.38 12.27 -20.47
C CYS A 335 13.47 12.05 -19.26
N THR A 336 13.64 12.89 -18.24
CA THR A 336 12.88 12.86 -16.98
C THR A 336 11.90 14.03 -16.86
N PRO A 337 10.90 13.93 -15.97
CA PRO A 337 9.94 15.01 -15.73
C PRO A 337 10.62 16.32 -15.27
N GLU A 338 11.77 16.22 -14.61
CA GLU A 338 12.56 17.35 -14.10
C GLU A 338 13.45 17.98 -15.18
N SER A 339 13.89 17.18 -16.16
CA SER A 339 14.71 17.64 -17.29
C SER A 339 13.90 18.26 -18.43
N ALA A 340 12.58 18.15 -18.38
CA ALA A 340 11.70 18.55 -19.47
C ALA A 340 11.28 20.02 -19.34
N ASP A 341 11.56 20.81 -20.37
CA ASP A 341 11.10 22.20 -20.43
C ASP A 341 9.55 22.23 -20.54
N PRO A 342 8.86 23.10 -19.77
CA PRO A 342 7.44 23.36 -19.98
C PRO A 342 7.26 24.09 -21.32
N GLY A 343 6.66 23.43 -22.31
CA GLY A 343 6.45 24.02 -23.64
C GLY A 343 5.43 25.16 -23.62
N THR A 344 5.87 26.42 -23.61
CA THR A 344 5.00 27.62 -23.73
C THR A 344 5.16 28.38 -25.05
N GLY A 345 5.85 27.84 -26.05
CA GLY A 345 6.14 28.55 -27.30
C GLY A 345 5.11 28.30 -28.42
N GLN A 346 4.44 29.34 -28.91
CA GLN A 346 3.81 29.32 -30.24
C GLN A 346 4.89 29.38 -31.31
N LEU A 347 4.98 28.38 -32.19
CA LEU A 347 5.79 28.41 -33.40
C LEU A 347 4.87 28.38 -34.62
N ASN A 348 4.92 29.45 -35.41
CA ASN A 348 4.09 29.67 -36.58
C ASN A 348 4.73 29.05 -37.84
N GLY A 349 3.93 28.33 -38.64
CA GLY A 349 4.14 28.21 -40.09
C GLY A 349 4.34 26.80 -40.66
N LEU A 350 3.31 26.33 -41.40
CA LEU A 350 3.32 25.39 -42.53
C LEU A 350 4.06 24.03 -42.40
N ALA A 351 3.32 22.99 -41.98
CA ALA A 351 3.15 21.72 -42.71
C ALA A 351 2.12 20.82 -41.99
N ARG A 352 0.84 20.95 -42.36
CA ARG A 352 -0.29 20.19 -41.81
C ARG A 352 -0.36 18.72 -42.29
N ARG A 353 0.75 18.12 -42.72
CA ARG A 353 0.79 16.80 -43.36
C ARG A 353 1.99 16.01 -42.86
N ASN A 354 1.79 15.19 -41.82
CA ASN A 354 2.38 13.85 -41.63
C ASN A 354 2.42 13.36 -40.17
N LEU A 355 1.96 14.13 -39.19
CA LEU A 355 1.76 13.66 -37.82
C LEU A 355 0.32 13.90 -37.38
N SER A 356 -0.60 13.13 -37.97
CA SER A 356 -1.91 12.93 -37.38
C SER A 356 -1.74 11.86 -36.29
N LEU A 357 -1.49 12.28 -35.06
CA LEU A 357 -1.88 11.46 -33.91
C LEU A 357 -3.40 11.32 -34.03
N GLU A 358 -3.92 10.11 -34.21
CA GLU A 358 -5.35 9.87 -34.36
C GLU A 358 -6.11 10.41 -33.14
N GLY A 359 -6.77 11.56 -33.32
CA GLY A 359 -7.47 12.28 -32.25
C GLY A 359 -8.27 13.45 -32.79
N ASN A 360 -9.21 13.97 -31.99
CA ASN A 360 -10.09 15.09 -32.36
C ASN A 360 -9.24 16.29 -32.86
N PRO A 361 -9.44 16.81 -34.08
CA PRO A 361 -8.60 17.88 -34.65
C PRO A 361 -8.63 19.20 -33.86
N ASP A 362 -9.61 19.38 -32.97
CA ASP A 362 -9.70 20.52 -32.04
C ASP A 362 -8.83 20.35 -30.77
N CYS A 363 -8.37 19.12 -30.50
CA CYS A 363 -7.55 18.72 -29.34
C CYS A 363 -6.17 18.20 -29.78
N ALA A 364 -5.56 18.85 -30.77
CA ALA A 364 -4.19 18.56 -31.16
C ALA A 364 -3.21 19.37 -30.29
N PRO A 365 -2.03 18.81 -29.93
CA PRO A 365 -0.97 19.58 -29.30
C PRO A 365 -0.61 20.74 -30.24
N ASN A 366 -0.83 21.98 -29.77
CA ASN A 366 -0.74 23.19 -30.57
C ASN A 366 0.57 23.28 -31.36
N GLY A 367 0.55 22.98 -32.67
CA GLY A 367 1.51 23.44 -33.67
C GLY A 367 3.01 23.19 -33.42
N TRP A 368 3.42 22.30 -32.51
CA TRP A 368 4.81 22.28 -32.02
C TRP A 368 5.82 21.58 -32.93
N LEU A 369 5.39 20.60 -33.73
CA LEU A 369 6.26 19.92 -34.71
C LEU A 369 6.43 20.72 -36.02
N THR A 370 6.33 22.06 -35.94
CA THR A 370 6.49 22.96 -37.10
C THR A 370 7.88 23.58 -37.20
N ASP A 371 8.80 23.29 -36.26
CA ASP A 371 10.18 23.72 -36.43
C ASP A 371 10.88 22.88 -37.50
N THR A 372 10.94 23.46 -38.69
CA THR A 372 11.67 22.92 -39.84
C THR A 372 13.18 22.87 -39.61
N LYS A 373 13.72 23.52 -38.56
CA LYS A 373 15.14 23.52 -38.24
C LYS A 373 15.51 22.42 -37.24
N PRO A 374 16.48 21.55 -37.61
CA PRO A 374 17.02 20.56 -36.68
C PRO A 374 17.66 21.21 -35.45
N HIS A 375 17.41 20.66 -34.26
CA HIS A 375 18.04 21.13 -33.02
C HIS A 375 19.42 20.47 -32.84
N PRO A 376 20.46 21.23 -32.45
CA PRO A 376 21.83 20.71 -32.33
C PRO A 376 22.10 19.90 -31.05
N HIS A 377 21.19 19.92 -30.07
CA HIS A 377 21.37 19.29 -28.76
C HIS A 377 20.17 18.43 -28.36
N HIS A 378 20.42 17.43 -27.50
CA HIS A 378 19.36 16.60 -26.93
C HIS A 378 18.38 17.49 -26.16
N ARG A 379 17.07 17.29 -26.39
CA ARG A 379 16.02 18.08 -25.77
C ARG A 379 14.93 17.19 -25.23
N CYS A 380 14.46 17.52 -24.02
CA CYS A 380 13.33 16.89 -23.38
C CYS A 380 12.19 17.89 -23.24
N VAL A 381 10.97 17.53 -23.65
CA VAL A 381 9.83 18.45 -23.61
C VAL A 381 8.61 17.73 -23.04
N HIS A 382 7.95 18.38 -22.09
CA HIS A 382 6.67 17.93 -21.56
C HIS A 382 5.57 18.82 -22.13
N VAL A 383 4.60 18.20 -22.81
CA VAL A 383 3.52 18.91 -23.50
C VAL A 383 2.18 18.45 -22.94
N MET A 384 1.29 19.41 -22.71
CA MET A 384 -0.11 19.14 -22.46
C MET A 384 -0.89 19.57 -23.71
N ASP A 385 -1.85 18.74 -24.10
CA ASP A 385 -2.78 19.12 -25.16
C ASP A 385 -3.63 20.33 -24.74
N SER A 386 -4.10 21.07 -25.73
CA SER A 386 -4.99 22.23 -25.67
C SER A 386 -6.27 21.96 -24.86
N CYS A 387 -6.76 20.72 -24.90
CA CYS A 387 -7.94 20.28 -24.15
C CYS A 387 -7.60 19.83 -22.71
N GLY A 388 -6.33 19.84 -22.30
CA GLY A 388 -5.86 19.42 -20.97
C GLY A 388 -5.95 17.91 -20.69
N GLN A 389 -6.41 17.11 -21.65
CA GLN A 389 -6.71 15.69 -21.47
C GLN A 389 -5.56 14.74 -21.84
N GLY A 390 -4.62 15.19 -22.69
CA GLY A 390 -3.46 14.42 -23.13
C GLY A 390 -2.15 14.98 -22.55
N ARG A 391 -1.35 14.14 -21.91
CA ARG A 391 0.04 14.45 -21.52
C ARG A 391 0.99 13.72 -22.45
N TYR A 392 2.02 14.42 -22.88
CA TYR A 392 3.04 13.94 -23.80
C TYR A 392 4.43 14.17 -23.21
N LEU A 393 5.30 13.17 -23.35
CA LEU A 393 6.73 13.30 -23.10
C LEU A 393 7.47 13.03 -24.40
N ILE A 394 8.33 13.98 -24.78
CA ILE A 394 9.05 13.95 -26.05
C ILE A 394 10.55 14.05 -25.77
N SER A 395 11.31 13.10 -26.32
CA SER A 395 12.77 13.13 -26.34
C SER A 395 13.27 13.30 -27.77
N VAL A 396 14.16 14.27 -27.98
CA VAL A 396 14.78 14.54 -29.27
C VAL A 396 16.21 14.04 -29.27
N LEU A 397 16.50 13.09 -30.15
CA LEU A 397 17.84 12.57 -30.41
C LEU A 397 18.45 13.24 -31.65
N PRO A 398 19.39 14.19 -31.49
CA PRO A 398 20.10 14.79 -32.61
C PRO A 398 21.16 13.83 -33.17
N LEU A 399 21.21 13.73 -34.48
CA LEU A 399 22.15 12.93 -35.26
C LEU A 399 22.90 13.87 -36.24
N PRO A 400 24.04 14.47 -35.82
CA PRO A 400 24.76 15.50 -36.58
C PRO A 400 25.45 15.03 -37.87
N PHE A 401 25.36 13.73 -38.19
CA PHE A 401 25.82 13.13 -39.44
C PHE A 401 24.76 12.23 -40.10
N GLY A 402 23.52 12.33 -39.62
CA GLY A 402 22.44 11.43 -40.00
C GLY A 402 22.53 10.04 -39.36
N PRO A 403 21.51 9.19 -39.62
CA PRO A 403 21.48 7.84 -39.09
C PRO A 403 22.54 6.98 -39.78
N VAL A 404 23.27 6.20 -38.99
CA VAL A 404 24.35 5.37 -39.50
C VAL A 404 23.78 4.06 -40.06
N ALA A 405 24.22 3.69 -41.25
CA ALA A 405 23.76 2.50 -41.95
C ALA A 405 24.13 1.19 -41.22
N GLY A 406 23.12 0.37 -40.95
CA GLY A 406 23.23 -0.86 -40.18
C GLY A 406 23.00 -0.70 -38.67
N GLU A 407 22.71 0.52 -38.20
CA GLU A 407 22.46 0.80 -36.79
C GLU A 407 20.97 0.74 -36.44
N THR A 408 20.68 0.41 -35.19
CA THR A 408 19.34 0.42 -34.60
C THR A 408 19.27 1.43 -33.47
N TYR A 409 18.34 2.37 -33.56
CA TYR A 409 18.06 3.35 -32.51
C TYR A 409 16.80 2.92 -31.76
N THR A 410 16.93 2.64 -30.47
CA THR A 410 15.81 2.18 -29.64
C THR A 410 15.45 3.24 -28.62
N CYS A 411 14.17 3.57 -28.53
CA CYS A 411 13.63 4.38 -27.46
C CYS A 411 12.80 3.51 -26.51
N THR A 412 13.02 3.68 -25.21
CA THR A 412 12.38 2.89 -24.16
C THR A 412 11.70 3.80 -23.14
N VAL A 413 10.40 3.58 -22.93
CA VAL A 413 9.57 4.16 -21.87
C VAL A 413 9.60 3.25 -20.65
N HIS A 414 9.88 3.81 -19.47
CA HIS A 414 9.85 3.05 -18.21
C HIS A 414 9.63 3.95 -16.99
N GLY A 415 9.53 3.33 -15.81
CA GLY A 415 9.46 4.04 -14.54
C GLY A 415 8.08 4.49 -14.08
N HIS A 416 7.06 4.25 -14.89
CA HIS A 416 5.69 4.61 -14.53
C HIS A 416 5.10 3.57 -13.56
N PRO A 417 4.39 3.97 -12.49
CA PRO A 417 3.80 3.03 -11.52
C PRO A 417 2.76 2.07 -12.13
N ALA A 418 2.20 2.41 -13.29
CA ALA A 418 1.27 1.55 -14.03
C ALA A 418 1.95 0.58 -15.03
N LEU A 419 3.29 0.58 -15.12
CA LEU A 419 4.05 -0.32 -15.99
C LEU A 419 4.81 -1.36 -15.14
N SER A 420 4.60 -2.64 -15.43
CA SER A 420 5.41 -3.74 -14.87
C SER A 420 6.64 -4.05 -15.73
N THR A 421 6.58 -3.76 -17.03
CA THR A 421 7.67 -3.94 -18.00
C THR A 421 7.88 -2.67 -18.84
N PRO A 422 9.12 -2.41 -19.29
CA PRO A 422 9.40 -1.27 -20.14
C PRO A 422 8.81 -1.46 -21.55
N LEU A 423 8.31 -0.38 -22.15
CA LEU A 423 7.81 -0.36 -23.53
C LEU A 423 8.90 0.21 -24.44
N SER A 424 9.25 -0.48 -25.53
CA SER A 424 10.32 -0.03 -26.44
C SER A 424 9.89 -0.09 -27.89
N THR A 425 10.39 0.87 -28.67
CA THR A 425 10.27 0.91 -30.13
C THR A 425 11.64 1.17 -30.72
N ALA A 426 11.94 0.53 -31.84
CA ALA A 426 13.23 0.62 -32.50
C ALA A 426 13.07 1.09 -33.96
N LEU A 427 14.01 1.93 -34.40
CA LEU A 427 14.18 2.34 -35.79
C LEU A 427 15.49 1.75 -36.30
N TYR A 428 15.40 0.86 -37.30
CA TYR A 428 16.56 0.32 -37.99
C TYR A 428 16.87 1.15 -39.24
N TRP A 429 18.12 1.57 -39.40
CA TRP A 429 18.58 2.25 -40.61
C TRP A 429 19.35 1.28 -41.51
N GLY A 430 18.78 0.93 -42.66
CA GLY A 430 19.38 -0.06 -43.57
C GLY A 430 20.71 0.39 -44.19
N LYS A 431 21.53 -0.58 -44.59
CA LYS A 431 22.66 -0.34 -45.51
C LYS A 431 22.09 -0.18 -46.92
N ALA A 432 22.38 0.95 -47.57
CA ALA A 432 22.07 1.10 -48.98
C ALA A 432 22.82 0.00 -49.75
N ALA A 433 22.07 -0.92 -50.36
CA ALA A 433 22.65 -1.86 -51.29
C ALA A 433 23.24 -1.05 -52.44
N HIS A 434 24.54 -1.23 -52.71
CA HIS A 434 25.12 -0.74 -53.94
C HIS A 434 24.36 -1.37 -55.10
N SER A 435 23.68 -0.52 -55.87
CA SER A 435 22.62 -0.78 -56.84
C SER A 435 21.20 -0.73 -56.23
N PHE A 436 20.43 0.30 -56.59
CA PHE A 436 19.13 0.13 -57.24
C PHE A 436 18.58 1.47 -57.76
N LYS A 437 17.90 1.36 -58.92
CA LYS A 437 17.02 2.33 -59.56
C LYS A 437 15.90 2.80 -58.59
N PRO A 438 15.27 3.96 -58.80
CA PRO A 438 14.27 4.49 -57.89
C PRO A 438 12.99 3.66 -57.97
N LEU A 439 12.44 3.24 -56.82
CA LEU A 439 11.01 3.08 -56.48
C LEU A 439 10.80 2.04 -55.36
N GLN A 440 10.31 2.48 -54.19
CA GLN A 440 8.94 2.22 -53.70
C GLN A 440 8.85 2.43 -52.18
N LEU A 441 7.82 3.20 -51.79
CA LEU A 441 7.32 3.32 -50.43
C LEU A 441 7.10 1.94 -49.82
N TRP A 442 7.56 1.75 -48.58
CA TRP A 442 7.04 0.69 -47.72
C TRP A 442 6.28 1.33 -46.57
N SER A 443 4.96 1.13 -46.60
CA SER A 443 4.07 1.32 -45.46
C SER A 443 4.33 0.24 -44.42
N VAL A 444 4.32 0.59 -43.14
CA VAL A 444 4.21 -0.40 -42.06
C VAL A 444 2.85 -0.20 -41.37
N ARG A 445 1.93 -1.14 -41.62
CA ARG A 445 0.85 -1.63 -40.74
C ARG A 445 1.24 -3.10 -40.45
N PHE A 446 1.01 -3.74 -39.30
CA PHE A 446 0.04 -3.60 -38.22
C PHE A 446 0.72 -3.67 -36.86
#